data_AF-A0A959FGB4-F1
#
_entry.id   AF-A0A959FGB4-F1
#
_cell.length_a   1.000
_cell.length_b   1.000
_cell.length_c   1.000
_cell.angle_alpha   90.00
_cell.angle_beta   90.00
_cell.angle_gamma   90.00
#
_symmetry.space_group_name_H-M   'P 1'
#
loop_
_entity.id
_entity.type
_entity.pdbx_description
1 polymer ?
#
loop_
_entity_poly.entity_id
_entity_poly.type
_entity_poly.pdbx_seq_one_letter_code
_entity_poly.pdbx_strand_id
1 'polypeptide(L)' 'PEVTGDDLIRGRAGVRAMACDPAGNLIDDYVVKESNNIINLCNAPSPAATASLSIGQMLAERAIERGW' A
#
# COMPACT_ATOMS: atom_id res chain seq x y z
N PRO A 1 0.44 -4.58 -36.52
CA PRO A 1 1.55 -3.75 -36.02
C PRO A 1 2.10 -4.34 -34.71
N GLU A 2 3.40 -4.58 -34.64
CA GLU A 2 4.06 -5.07 -33.43
C GLU A 2 4.77 -3.91 -32.73
N VAL A 3 4.81 -3.94 -31.39
CA VAL A 3 5.59 -3.00 -30.58
C VAL A 3 7.06 -3.37 -30.68
N THR A 4 7.89 -2.39 -31.01
CA THR A 4 9.34 -2.52 -31.18
C THR A 4 10.09 -1.78 -30.08
N GLY A 5 11.41 -2.03 -29.98
CA GLY A 5 12.26 -1.32 -29.03
C GLY A 5 12.33 0.19 -29.31
N ASP A 6 12.17 0.59 -30.58
CA ASP A 6 12.20 2.00 -31.01
C ASP A 6 10.95 2.78 -30.56
N ASP A 7 9.89 2.08 -30.14
CA ASP A 7 8.68 2.68 -29.57
C ASP A 7 8.84 3.04 -28.07
N LEU A 8 9.91 2.58 -27.42
CA LEU A 8 10.15 2.80 -26.00
C LEU A 8 10.76 4.18 -25.74
N ILE A 9 10.12 4.96 -24.88
CA ILE A 9 10.69 6.17 -24.29
C ILE A 9 11.03 5.95 -22.81
N ARG A 10 11.98 6.72 -22.28
CA ARG A 10 12.35 6.63 -20.85
C ARG A 10 11.16 7.00 -19.97
N GLY A 11 10.72 6.06 -19.13
CA GLY A 11 9.73 6.26 -18.09
C GLY A 11 10.36 6.61 -16.74
N ARG A 12 9.51 6.92 -15.75
CA ARG A 12 9.92 7.06 -14.35
C ARG A 12 10.02 5.68 -13.69
N ALA A 13 10.95 5.52 -12.76
CA ALA A 13 10.99 4.38 -11.85
C ALA A 13 10.18 4.69 -10.58
N GLY A 14 9.57 3.67 -9.98
CA GLY A 14 8.84 3.77 -8.72
C GLY A 14 9.00 2.51 -7.88
N VAL A 15 8.96 2.66 -6.56
CA VAL A 15 9.00 1.55 -5.59
C VAL A 15 7.65 1.44 -4.90
N ARG A 16 7.14 0.22 -4.79
CA ARG A 16 5.93 -0.07 -4.00
C ARG A 16 6.36 -0.43 -2.58
N ALA A 17 5.74 0.21 -1.59
CA ALA A 17 5.84 -0.24 -0.20
C ALA A 17 5.00 -1.52 -0.08
N MET A 18 5.67 -2.68 -0.21
CA MET A 18 5.04 -3.99 -0.04
C MET A 18 5.70 -4.73 1.11
N ALA A 19 4.87 -5.25 2.01
CA ALA A 19 5.34 -6.10 3.08
C ALA A 19 5.68 -7.50 2.55
N CYS A 20 6.73 -8.06 3.11
CA CYS A 20 7.24 -9.38 2.78
C CYS A 20 7.35 -10.20 4.08
N ASP A 21 6.91 -11.46 4.02
CA ASP A 21 7.04 -12.37 5.16
C ASP A 21 8.49 -12.88 5.30
N PRO A 22 8.84 -13.53 6.43
CA PRO A 22 10.19 -14.06 6.63
C PRO A 22 10.62 -15.13 5.62
N ALA A 23 9.69 -15.71 4.85
CA ALA A 23 9.97 -16.68 3.81
C ALA A 23 10.18 -16.03 2.42
N GLY A 24 10.03 -14.71 2.30
CA GLY A 24 10.19 -13.98 1.05
C GLY A 24 8.90 -13.79 0.25
N ASN A 25 7.75 -14.21 0.77
CA ASN A 25 6.47 -14.05 0.08
C ASN A 25 5.96 -12.62 0.25
N LEU A 26 5.36 -12.07 -0.80
CA LEU A 26 4.66 -10.79 -0.73
C LEU A 26 3.32 -10.98 -0.03
N ILE A 27 2.98 -10.06 0.87
CA ILE A 27 1.70 -10.07 1.55
C ILE A 27 0.66 -9.38 0.65
N ASP A 28 -0.42 -10.10 0.35
CA ASP A 28 -1.49 -9.63 -0.54
C ASP A 28 -2.60 -8.83 0.17
N ASP A 29 -2.54 -8.70 1.50
CA ASP A 29 -3.58 -8.04 2.31
C ASP A 29 -3.05 -6.80 3.07
N TYR A 30 -3.94 -5.98 3.62
CA TYR A 30 -3.58 -4.86 4.47
C TYR A 30 -2.86 -5.31 5.74
N VAL A 31 -1.71 -4.70 6.03
CA VAL A 31 -1.00 -4.93 7.31
C VAL A 31 -1.12 -3.66 8.12
N VAL A 32 -2.04 -3.64 9.08
CA VAL A 32 -2.18 -2.55 10.05
C VAL A 32 -1.51 -2.95 11.36
N LYS A 33 -0.60 -2.11 11.86
CA LYS A 33 0.08 -2.29 13.14
C LYS A 33 -0.27 -1.15 14.08
N GLU A 34 -0.73 -1.52 15.25
CA GLU A 34 -1.29 -0.59 16.23
C GLU A 34 -0.47 -0.62 17.51
N SER A 35 -0.15 0.56 18.04
CA SER A 35 0.50 0.75 19.35
C SER A 35 -0.08 2.02 20.00
N ASN A 36 0.17 2.25 21.29
CA ASN A 36 -0.44 3.31 22.13
C ASN A 36 -1.09 4.48 21.37
N ASN A 37 -0.28 5.34 20.76
CA ASN A 37 -0.75 6.53 20.03
C ASN A 37 -0.34 6.49 18.54
N ILE A 38 -0.18 5.30 17.95
CA ILE A 38 0.25 5.13 16.56
C ILE A 38 -0.54 4.02 15.87
N ILE A 39 -1.02 4.33 14.67
CA ILE A 39 -1.60 3.37 13.71
C ILE A 39 -0.73 3.41 12.45
N ASN A 40 -0.04 2.31 12.15
CA ASN A 40 0.79 2.17 10.96
C ASN A 40 0.10 1.28 9.93
N LEU A 41 -0.09 1.79 8.71
CA LEU A 41 -0.42 0.95 7.55
C LEU A 41 0.87 0.48 6.89
N CYS A 42 1.34 -0.70 7.28
CA CYS A 42 2.60 -1.29 6.82
C CYS A 42 2.50 -1.99 5.46
N ASN A 43 1.29 -2.33 5.01
CA ASN A 43 1.05 -2.86 3.67
C ASN A 43 -0.32 -2.41 3.18
N ALA A 44 -0.37 -1.99 1.92
CA ALA A 44 -1.61 -1.72 1.21
C ALA A 44 -1.45 -2.21 -0.24
N PRO A 45 -2.07 -3.35 -0.59
CA PRO A 45 -1.96 -3.91 -1.94
C PRO A 45 -2.57 -2.98 -2.99
N SER A 46 -2.22 -3.21 -4.25
CA SER A 46 -2.74 -2.42 -5.37
C SER A 46 -4.24 -2.64 -5.55
N PRO A 47 -5.03 -1.58 -5.86
CA PRO A 47 -4.62 -0.21 -6.13
C PRO A 47 -4.77 0.72 -4.90
N ALA A 48 -3.77 0.74 -4.01
CA ALA A 48 -3.75 1.59 -2.81
C ALA A 48 -3.96 3.08 -3.09
N ALA A 49 -3.41 3.61 -4.20
CA ALA A 49 -3.60 5.01 -4.57
C ALA A 49 -5.08 5.33 -4.86
N THR A 50 -5.75 4.46 -5.61
CA THR A 50 -7.18 4.61 -5.96
C THR A 50 -8.08 4.41 -4.74
N ALA A 51 -7.74 3.48 -3.84
CA ALA A 51 -8.49 3.19 -2.63
C ALA A 51 -8.10 4.07 -1.42
N SER A 52 -7.24 5.08 -1.61
CA SER A 52 -6.61 5.82 -0.51
C SER A 52 -7.60 6.48 0.45
N LEU A 53 -8.73 7.01 -0.06
CA LEU A 53 -9.77 7.62 0.77
C LEU A 53 -10.52 6.57 1.61
N SER A 54 -10.88 5.43 1.03
CA SER A 54 -11.52 4.34 1.76
C SER A 54 -10.60 3.75 2.83
N ILE A 55 -9.31 3.59 2.51
CA ILE A 55 -8.29 3.18 3.47
C ILE A 55 -8.18 4.21 4.60
N GLY A 56 -8.12 5.50 4.26
CA GLY A 56 -8.06 6.59 5.23
C GLY A 56 -9.26 6.62 6.17
N GLN A 57 -10.47 6.41 5.65
CA GLN A 57 -11.69 6.33 6.45
C GLN A 57 -11.62 5.14 7.43
N MET A 58 -11.23 3.96 6.96
CA MET A 58 -11.08 2.78 7.82
C MET A 58 -10.06 3.01 8.95
N LEU A 59 -8.95 3.70 8.67
CA LEU A 59 -7.95 4.04 9.69
C LEU A 59 -8.47 5.10 10.68
N ALA A 60 -9.26 6.07 10.21
CA ALA A 60 -9.86 7.09 11.05
C ALA A 60 -10.91 6.49 12.00
N GLU A 61 -11.75 5.59 11.52
CA GLU A 61 -12.73 4.86 12.34
C GLU A 61 -12.03 4.09 13.48
N ARG A 62 -10.94 3.38 13.18
CA ARG A 62 -10.10 2.72 14.21
C ARG A 62 -9.53 3.69 15.25
N ALA A 63 -9.12 4.89 14.82
CA ALA A 63 -8.60 5.89 15.75
C ALA A 63 -9.69 6.37 16.72
N ILE A 64 -10.90 6.63 16.20
CA ILE A 64 -12.06 7.06 16.99
C ILE A 64 -12.47 5.96 18.00
N GLU A 65 -12.49 4.70 17.58
CA GLU A 65 -12.78 3.55 18.46
C GLU A 65 -11.80 3.44 19.64
N ARG A 66 -10.57 3.96 19.46
CA ARG A 66 -9.53 3.99 20.49
C ARG A 66 -9.57 5.24 21.37
N GLY A 67 -10.57 6.11 21.17
CA GLY A 67 -10.78 7.33 21.95
C GLY A 67 -9.80 8.44 21.62
N TRP A 68 -9.29 8.48 20.38
CA TRP A 68 -8.51 9.62 19.88
C TRP A 68 -9.42 10.79 19.48
#